data_AF-A0A7K3LRZ4-F1
#
_entry.id   AF-A0A7K3LRZ4-F1
#
_cell.length_a   1.000
_cell.length_b   1.000
_cell.length_c   1.000
_cell.angle_alpha   90.00
_cell.angle_beta   90.00
_cell.angle_gamma   90.00
#
_symmetry.space_group_name_H-M   'P 1'
#
loop_
_entity.id
_entity.type
_entity.pdbx_description
1 polymer ?
#
loop_
_entity_poly.entity_id
_entity_poly.type
_entity_poly.pdbx_seq_one_letter_code
_entity_poly.pdbx_strand_id
1 'polypeptide(L)'
;MASSWLLRGGVMTVVHVLARVLLGVAVIHSPLHSTTWKTVVVAVVVLIALLWGGVDGIADARANPDPDDYQDLTVRWLKAGVFAGVVAGVVSWAIGTFWFAGIGQANFAVELFAGGSFTALLIFVPAFVGAAVGRFLVRRDQRKNEPDTSDWSVHEARTEEISAS
;
A
#
# COMPACT_ATOMS: atom_id res chain seq x y z
N MET A 1 -19.06 4.31 -17.44
CA MET A 1 -17.89 5.21 -17.27
C MET A 1 -17.17 4.99 -15.92
N ALA A 2 -17.12 3.76 -15.38
CA ALA A 2 -16.42 3.43 -14.11
C ALA A 2 -14.98 2.89 -14.32
N SER A 3 -14.56 2.71 -15.57
CA SER A 3 -13.39 1.90 -15.92
C SER A 3 -12.07 2.69 -15.93
N SER A 4 -12.10 4.03 -16.06
CA SER A 4 -10.87 4.82 -16.21
C SER A 4 -10.11 5.03 -14.90
N TRP A 5 -10.80 5.04 -13.76
CA TRP A 5 -10.19 5.28 -12.45
C TRP A 5 -9.54 4.02 -11.87
N LEU A 6 -10.22 2.87 -11.98
CA LEU A 6 -9.67 1.55 -11.61
C LEU A 6 -8.52 1.12 -12.52
N LEU A 7 -8.60 1.43 -13.82
CA LEU A 7 -7.49 1.19 -14.75
C LEU A 7 -6.32 2.13 -14.46
N ARG A 8 -6.54 3.43 -14.19
CA ARG A 8 -5.45 4.34 -13.83
C ARG A 8 -4.80 3.96 -12.50
N GLY A 9 -5.56 3.71 -11.44
CA GLY A 9 -5.01 3.29 -10.16
C GLY A 9 -4.27 1.96 -10.28
N GLY A 10 -4.94 0.93 -10.81
CA GLY A 10 -4.39 -0.41 -10.93
C GLY A 10 -3.17 -0.48 -11.85
N VAL A 11 -3.21 0.16 -13.02
CA VAL A 11 -2.07 0.20 -13.95
C VAL A 11 -0.93 1.03 -13.37
N MET A 12 -1.18 2.14 -12.67
CA MET A 12 -0.12 2.91 -12.01
C MET A 12 0.55 2.09 -10.89
N THR A 13 -0.22 1.29 -10.14
CA THR A 13 0.31 0.33 -9.15
C THR A 13 1.15 -0.76 -9.84
N VAL A 14 0.66 -1.36 -10.92
CA VAL A 14 1.39 -2.40 -11.66
C VAL A 14 2.69 -1.87 -12.25
N VAL A 15 2.67 -0.66 -12.83
CA VAL A 15 3.87 0.01 -13.38
C VAL A 15 4.86 0.37 -12.28
N HIS A 16 4.40 0.82 -11.11
CA HIS A 16 5.28 1.12 -9.98
C HIS A 16 5.85 -0.14 -9.32
N VAL A 17 5.07 -1.22 -9.25
CA VAL A 17 5.54 -2.54 -8.78
C VAL A 17 6.61 -3.08 -9.73
N LEU A 18 6.40 -2.98 -11.05
CA LEU A 18 7.42 -3.34 -12.03
C LEU A 18 8.68 -2.49 -11.90
N ALA A 19 8.55 -1.16 -11.78
CA ALA A 19 9.68 -0.27 -11.57
C ALA A 19 10.45 -0.61 -10.27
N ARG A 20 9.73 -1.02 -9.22
CA ARG A 20 10.30 -1.44 -7.95
C ARG A 20 11.03 -2.77 -8.01
N VAL A 21 10.44 -3.75 -8.68
CA VAL A 21 11.08 -5.04 -8.93
C VAL A 21 12.36 -4.83 -9.72
N LEU A 22 12.33 -3.99 -10.76
CA LEU A 22 13.52 -3.65 -11.55
C LEU A 22 14.62 -2.98 -10.70
N LEU A 23 14.25 -2.07 -9.79
CA LEU A 23 15.21 -1.43 -8.89
C LEU A 23 15.78 -2.41 -7.85
N GLY A 24 14.97 -3.33 -7.34
CA GLY A 24 15.41 -4.40 -6.44
C GLY A 24 16.38 -5.37 -7.12
N VAL A 25 16.06 -5.77 -8.36
CA VAL A 25 16.91 -6.63 -9.21
C VAL A 25 18.22 -5.94 -9.56
N ALA A 26 18.19 -4.65 -9.90
CA ALA A 26 19.40 -3.88 -10.23
C ALA A 26 20.39 -3.81 -9.05
N VAL A 27 19.91 -3.85 -7.81
CA VAL A 27 20.79 -3.81 -6.63
C VAL A 27 21.33 -5.18 -6.24
N ILE A 28 20.57 -6.26 -6.49
CA ILE A 28 21.10 -7.64 -6.34
C ILE A 28 22.36 -7.83 -7.21
N HIS A 29 22.45 -7.12 -8.33
CA HIS A 29 23.60 -7.19 -9.24
C HIS A 29 24.73 -6.17 -8.97
N SER A 30 24.60 -5.24 -8.02
CA SER A 30 25.64 -4.23 -7.77
C SER A 30 26.64 -4.67 -6.67
N PRO A 31 27.94 -4.88 -6.97
CA PRO A 31 28.85 -5.57 -6.05
C PRO A 31 29.45 -4.73 -4.89
N LEU A 32 29.09 -3.45 -4.71
CA LEU A 32 29.81 -2.57 -3.77
C LEU A 32 29.02 -2.36 -2.46
N HIS A 33 29.57 -2.84 -1.33
CA HIS A 33 29.13 -2.69 0.08
C HIS A 33 27.81 -3.40 0.48
N SER A 34 27.90 -4.73 0.52
CA SER A 34 26.83 -5.75 0.63
C SER A 34 25.72 -5.52 1.68
N THR A 35 25.98 -5.04 2.90
CA THR A 35 24.94 -4.98 3.95
C THR A 35 24.21 -3.65 3.97
N THR A 36 24.94 -2.53 3.99
CA THR A 36 24.35 -1.18 4.07
C THR A 36 23.42 -0.92 2.88
N TRP A 37 23.84 -1.27 1.67
CA TRP A 37 23.01 -1.05 0.48
C TRP A 37 21.76 -1.94 0.45
N LYS A 38 21.85 -3.20 0.89
CA LYS A 38 20.68 -4.07 1.03
C LYS A 38 19.67 -3.48 2.00
N THR A 39 20.14 -3.01 3.16
CA THR A 39 19.26 -2.35 4.16
C THR A 39 18.63 -1.08 3.60
N VAL A 40 19.39 -0.24 2.90
CA VAL A 40 18.88 0.99 2.28
C VAL A 40 17.81 0.66 1.23
N VAL A 41 18.04 -0.34 0.38
CA VAL A 41 17.04 -0.75 -0.62
C VAL A 41 15.78 -1.27 0.04
N VAL A 42 15.90 -2.16 1.02
CA VAL A 42 14.74 -2.67 1.76
C VAL A 42 13.97 -1.52 2.40
N ALA A 43 14.67 -0.58 3.06
CA ALA A 43 14.07 0.59 3.68
C ALA A 43 13.34 1.47 2.65
N VAL A 44 13.97 1.73 1.50
CA VAL A 44 13.34 2.43 0.39
C VAL A 44 12.09 1.68 -0.05
N VAL A 45 12.19 0.36 -0.29
CA VAL A 45 11.06 -0.49 -0.71
C VAL A 45 9.87 -0.33 0.23
N VAL A 46 10.11 -0.48 1.53
CA VAL A 46 9.12 -0.29 2.58
C VAL A 46 8.55 1.13 2.59
N LEU A 47 9.38 2.17 2.45
CA LEU A 47 8.94 3.57 2.47
C LEU A 47 7.97 3.91 1.34
N ILE A 48 8.26 3.54 0.08
CA ILE A 48 7.29 3.86 -0.99
C ILE A 48 6.06 2.96 -0.86
N ALA A 49 6.17 1.72 -0.39
CA ALA A 49 4.99 0.90 -0.12
C ALA A 49 4.09 1.59 0.92
N LEU A 50 4.65 2.11 2.01
CA LEU A 50 3.94 2.92 3.02
C LEU A 50 3.32 4.19 2.43
N LEU A 51 4.12 5.01 1.74
CA LEU A 51 3.67 6.29 1.21
C LEU A 51 2.56 6.09 0.18
N TRP A 52 2.72 5.13 -0.72
CA TRP A 52 1.71 4.83 -1.74
C TRP A 52 0.46 4.22 -1.13
N GLY A 53 0.62 3.29 -0.18
CA GLY A 53 -0.49 2.78 0.62
C GLY A 53 -1.28 3.93 1.24
N GLY A 54 -0.59 4.88 1.87
CA GLY A 54 -1.18 6.09 2.44
C GLY A 54 -1.93 6.95 1.44
N VAL A 55 -1.32 7.24 0.28
CA VAL A 55 -1.97 7.99 -0.80
C VAL A 55 -3.22 7.28 -1.30
N ASP A 56 -3.16 5.97 -1.53
CA ASP A 56 -4.32 5.16 -1.96
C ASP A 56 -5.42 5.15 -0.89
N GLY A 57 -5.06 5.04 0.40
CA GLY A 57 -6.01 5.10 1.53
C GLY A 57 -6.67 6.46 1.70
N ILE A 58 -5.93 7.55 1.49
CA ILE A 58 -6.47 8.92 1.49
C ILE A 58 -7.40 9.12 0.30
N ALA A 59 -6.98 8.69 -0.89
CA ALA A 59 -7.77 8.82 -2.11
C ALA A 59 -9.11 8.05 -1.99
N ASP A 60 -9.06 6.83 -1.46
CA ASP A 60 -10.25 6.00 -1.23
C ASP A 60 -11.19 6.62 -0.18
N ALA A 61 -10.67 7.08 0.96
CA ALA A 61 -11.49 7.73 2.00
C ALA A 61 -12.10 9.08 1.56
N ARG A 62 -11.50 9.76 0.57
CA ARG A 62 -12.06 10.97 -0.03
C ARG A 62 -13.11 10.67 -1.08
N ALA A 63 -12.97 9.56 -1.81
CA ALA A 63 -13.92 9.14 -2.83
C ALA A 63 -15.19 8.53 -2.22
N ASN A 64 -15.05 7.85 -1.08
CA ASN A 64 -16.14 7.18 -0.37
C ASN A 64 -16.27 7.75 1.05
N PRO A 65 -17.25 8.66 1.32
CA PRO A 65 -17.46 9.21 2.65
C PRO A 65 -17.97 8.17 3.66
N ASP A 66 -18.77 7.21 3.19
CA ASP A 66 -19.29 6.11 4.02
C ASP A 66 -18.22 5.00 4.15
N PRO A 67 -17.84 4.60 5.38
CA PRO A 67 -17.02 3.43 5.66
C PRO A 67 -17.35 2.16 4.88
N ASP A 68 -18.64 1.91 4.65
CA ASP A 68 -19.12 0.65 4.07
C ASP A 68 -18.90 0.59 2.55
N ASP A 69 -18.66 1.75 1.91
CA ASP A 69 -18.37 1.87 0.47
C ASP A 69 -16.87 1.84 0.15
N TYR A 70 -16.00 1.60 1.15
CA TYR A 70 -14.55 1.59 0.94
C TYR A 70 -14.13 0.49 -0.02
N GLN A 71 -13.22 0.80 -0.94
CA GLN A 71 -12.69 -0.21 -1.84
C GLN A 71 -11.86 -1.25 -1.08
N ASP A 72 -11.78 -2.48 -1.61
CA ASP A 72 -10.94 -3.52 -1.04
C ASP A 72 -9.45 -3.33 -1.40
N LEU A 73 -8.86 -2.26 -0.84
CA LEU A 73 -7.43 -1.95 -0.95
C LEU A 73 -6.58 -3.09 -0.40
N THR A 74 -7.07 -3.83 0.60
CA THR A 74 -6.38 -4.98 1.19
C THR A 74 -6.13 -6.05 0.13
N VAL A 75 -7.17 -6.48 -0.57
CA VAL A 75 -7.03 -7.48 -1.64
C VAL A 75 -6.19 -6.96 -2.80
N ARG A 76 -6.29 -5.67 -3.13
CA ARG A 76 -5.47 -5.05 -4.18
C ARG A 76 -3.97 -5.10 -3.84
N TRP A 77 -3.60 -4.72 -2.62
CA TRP A 77 -2.22 -4.78 -2.16
C TRP A 77 -1.71 -6.20 -1.96
N LEU A 78 -2.58 -7.13 -1.56
CA LEU A 78 -2.23 -8.54 -1.48
C LEU A 78 -1.88 -9.10 -2.85
N LYS A 79 -2.71 -8.84 -3.88
CA LYS A 79 -2.43 -9.22 -5.27
C LYS A 79 -1.12 -8.62 -5.77
N ALA A 80 -0.87 -7.34 -5.48
CA ALA A 80 0.37 -6.67 -5.84
C ALA A 80 1.61 -7.30 -5.18
N GLY A 81 1.54 -7.59 -3.87
CA GLY A 81 2.59 -8.27 -3.12
C GLY A 81 2.87 -9.67 -3.67
N VAL A 82 1.83 -10.49 -3.86
CA VAL A 82 1.97 -11.84 -4.42
C VAL A 82 2.57 -11.81 -5.82
N PHE A 83 2.09 -10.94 -6.70
CA PHE A 83 2.64 -10.79 -8.05
C PHE A 83 4.12 -10.41 -8.00
N ALA A 84 4.48 -9.41 -7.19
CA ALA A 84 5.86 -8.99 -7.01
C ALA A 84 6.74 -10.12 -6.44
N GLY A 85 6.22 -10.89 -5.49
CA GLY A 85 6.90 -12.05 -4.92
C GLY A 85 7.19 -13.13 -5.95
N VAL A 86 6.21 -13.48 -6.78
CA VAL A 86 6.38 -14.46 -7.86
C VAL A 86 7.42 -13.98 -8.86
N VAL A 87 7.31 -12.72 -9.34
CA VAL A 87 8.27 -12.17 -10.30
C VAL A 87 9.68 -12.12 -9.70
N ALA A 88 9.83 -11.68 -8.46
CA ALA A 88 11.12 -11.63 -7.78
C ALA A 88 11.74 -13.04 -7.62
N GLY A 89 10.96 -14.04 -7.21
CA GLY A 89 11.43 -15.42 -7.10
C GLY A 89 11.88 -16.01 -8.44
N VAL A 90 11.11 -15.77 -9.51
CA VAL A 90 11.47 -16.22 -10.87
C VAL A 90 12.74 -15.54 -11.37
N VAL A 91 12.85 -14.23 -11.18
CA VAL A 91 14.00 -13.45 -11.64
C VAL A 91 15.27 -13.82 -10.85
N SER A 92 15.20 -13.90 -9.52
CA SER A 92 16.34 -14.31 -8.69
C SER A 92 16.82 -15.71 -9.03
N TRP A 93 15.89 -16.65 -9.26
CA TRP A 93 16.25 -17.99 -9.70
C TRP A 93 16.94 -17.96 -11.07
N ALA A 94 16.35 -17.28 -12.06
CA ALA A 94 16.92 -17.19 -13.40
C ALA A 94 18.33 -16.60 -13.39
N ILE A 95 18.53 -15.50 -12.65
CA ILE A 95 19.83 -14.87 -12.46
C ILE A 95 20.85 -15.85 -11.88
N GLY A 96 20.52 -16.51 -10.77
CA GLY A 96 21.47 -17.43 -10.13
C GLY A 96 21.76 -18.68 -10.98
N THR A 97 20.77 -19.17 -11.73
CA THR A 97 20.95 -20.32 -12.64
C THR A 97 21.82 -19.99 -13.84
N PHE A 98 21.59 -18.86 -14.51
CA PHE A 98 22.25 -18.55 -15.78
C PHE A 98 23.53 -17.70 -15.65
N TRP A 99 23.67 -16.88 -14.60
CA TRP A 99 24.84 -15.99 -14.43
C TRP A 99 25.84 -16.44 -13.34
N PHE A 100 25.39 -17.11 -12.28
CA PHE A 100 26.24 -17.43 -11.12
C PHE A 100 26.66 -18.91 -11.00
N ALA A 101 26.38 -19.73 -12.02
CA ALA A 101 26.87 -21.11 -12.17
C ALA A 101 26.77 -21.98 -10.91
N GLY A 102 25.61 -21.97 -10.24
CA GLY A 102 25.20 -23.03 -9.30
C GLY A 102 25.94 -23.11 -7.95
N ILE A 103 26.91 -22.23 -7.65
CA ILE A 103 27.57 -22.25 -6.35
C ILE A 103 26.63 -21.66 -5.30
N GLY A 104 25.99 -22.55 -4.52
CA GLY A 104 25.11 -22.18 -3.39
C GLY A 104 23.65 -21.85 -3.76
N GLN A 105 23.20 -22.22 -4.96
CA GLN A 105 21.85 -21.89 -5.45
C GLN A 105 20.79 -22.85 -4.89
N ALA A 106 19.75 -22.30 -4.26
CA ALA A 106 18.57 -23.06 -3.86
C ALA A 106 17.76 -23.52 -5.08
N ASN A 107 16.93 -24.56 -4.94
CA ASN A 107 16.07 -24.97 -6.04
C ASN A 107 15.02 -23.89 -6.34
N PHE A 108 14.45 -23.92 -7.55
CA PHE A 108 13.44 -22.94 -8.00
C PHE A 108 12.27 -22.77 -7.02
N ALA A 109 11.76 -23.87 -6.47
CA ALA A 109 10.64 -23.83 -5.53
C ALA A 109 11.03 -23.12 -4.22
N VAL A 110 12.23 -23.36 -3.69
CA VAL A 110 12.70 -22.69 -2.48
C VAL A 110 12.82 -21.19 -2.70
N GLU A 111 13.41 -20.76 -3.81
CA GLU A 111 13.56 -19.33 -4.11
C GLU A 111 12.18 -18.65 -4.32
N LEU A 112 11.27 -19.34 -5.00
CA LEU A 112 9.94 -18.85 -5.28
C LEU A 112 9.07 -18.74 -4.01
N PHE A 113 9.12 -19.74 -3.14
CA PHE A 113 8.31 -19.72 -1.92
C PHE A 113 8.95 -18.90 -0.81
N ALA A 114 10.24 -19.08 -0.51
CA ALA A 114 10.91 -18.33 0.55
C ALA A 114 11.17 -16.88 0.15
N GLY A 115 11.87 -16.66 -0.97
CA GLY A 115 12.18 -15.33 -1.48
C GLY A 115 10.93 -14.58 -1.97
N GLY A 116 10.02 -15.29 -2.64
CA GLY A 116 8.78 -14.70 -3.11
C GLY A 116 7.81 -14.33 -1.98
N SER A 117 7.62 -15.18 -0.96
CA SER A 117 6.76 -14.81 0.19
C SER A 117 7.34 -13.66 0.99
N PHE A 118 8.66 -13.63 1.21
CA PHE A 118 9.33 -12.51 1.85
C PHE A 118 9.06 -11.21 1.11
N THR A 119 9.27 -11.20 -0.21
CA THR A 119 9.02 -10.03 -1.05
C THR A 119 7.55 -9.62 -1.03
N ALA A 120 6.63 -10.58 -1.07
CA ALA A 120 5.20 -10.33 -1.01
C ALA A 120 4.80 -9.64 0.31
N LEU A 121 5.28 -10.14 1.45
CA LEU A 121 5.00 -9.56 2.77
C LEU A 121 5.66 -8.18 2.93
N LEU A 122 6.88 -8.02 2.42
CA LEU A 122 7.63 -6.76 2.48
C LEU A 122 6.95 -5.63 1.71
N ILE A 123 6.14 -5.97 0.70
CA ILE A 123 5.32 -5.00 -0.04
C ILE A 123 3.93 -4.86 0.59
N PHE A 124 3.27 -5.97 0.90
CA PHE A 124 1.90 -5.99 1.37
C PHE A 124 1.74 -5.31 2.73
N VAL A 125 2.56 -5.68 3.72
CA VAL A 125 2.40 -5.21 5.10
C VAL A 125 2.55 -3.69 5.19
N PRO A 126 3.62 -3.07 4.66
CA PRO A 126 3.76 -1.62 4.78
C PRO A 126 2.72 -0.86 3.96
N ALA A 127 2.32 -1.39 2.80
CA ALA A 127 1.28 -0.75 2.00
C ALA A 127 -0.10 -0.81 2.67
N PHE A 128 -0.44 -1.94 3.29
CA PHE A 128 -1.65 -2.08 4.09
C PHE A 128 -1.66 -1.11 5.28
N VAL A 129 -0.55 -1.02 6.01
CA VAL A 129 -0.38 -0.05 7.11
C VAL A 129 -0.53 1.38 6.60
N GLY A 130 0.11 1.71 5.48
CA GLY A 130 -0.04 3.00 4.82
C GLY A 130 -1.51 3.32 4.52
N ALA A 131 -2.23 2.40 3.87
CA ALA A 131 -3.63 2.59 3.51
C ALA A 131 -4.54 2.78 4.72
N ALA A 132 -4.33 1.99 5.78
CA ALA A 132 -5.05 2.15 7.03
C ALA A 132 -4.81 3.53 7.67
N VAL A 133 -3.54 3.97 7.72
CA VAL A 133 -3.18 5.31 8.22
C VAL A 133 -3.79 6.41 7.37
N GLY A 134 -3.76 6.27 6.04
CA GLY A 134 -4.35 7.23 5.11
C GLY A 134 -5.85 7.43 5.35
N ARG A 135 -6.60 6.32 5.48
CA ARG A 135 -8.03 6.35 5.82
C ARG A 135 -8.28 6.99 7.20
N PHE A 136 -7.46 6.66 8.18
CA PHE A 136 -7.57 7.21 9.54
C PHE A 136 -7.36 8.74 9.56
N LEU A 137 -6.39 9.25 8.82
CA LEU A 137 -6.12 10.70 8.74
C LEU A 137 -7.30 11.48 8.16
N VAL A 138 -7.93 10.97 7.09
CA VAL A 138 -9.11 11.61 6.47
C VAL A 138 -10.31 11.59 7.43
N ARG A 139 -10.60 10.46 8.07
CA ARG A 139 -11.70 10.36 9.06
C ARG A 139 -11.52 11.32 10.23
N ARG A 140 -10.28 11.47 10.72
CA ARG A 140 -9.96 12.41 11.80
C ARG A 140 -10.19 13.85 11.37
N ASP A 141 -9.90 14.18 10.12
CA ASP A 141 -10.13 15.51 9.55
C ASP A 141 -11.63 15.80 9.37
N GLN A 142 -12.39 14.85 8.85
CA GLN A 142 -13.85 14.97 8.71
C GLN A 142 -14.55 15.21 10.06
N ARG A 143 -14.21 14.45 11.11
CA ARG A 143 -14.77 14.64 12.46
C ARG A 143 -14.45 16.00 13.09
N LYS A 144 -13.34 16.62 12.70
CA LYS A 144 -12.98 17.96 13.20
C LYS A 144 -13.75 19.07 12.47
N ASN A 145 -14.16 18.81 11.24
CA ASN A 145 -14.83 19.76 10.36
C ASN A 145 -16.36 19.59 10.37
N GLU A 146 -16.91 18.57 11.06
CA GLU A 146 -18.33 18.51 11.35
C GLU A 146 -18.70 19.71 12.24
N PRO A 147 -19.58 20.63 11.77
CA PRO A 147 -20.07 21.70 12.60
C PRO A 147 -20.77 21.07 13.81
N ASP A 148 -20.52 21.64 14.98
CA ASP A 148 -21.13 21.21 16.23
C ASP A 148 -22.65 21.39 16.15
N THR A 149 -23.36 20.39 15.62
CA THR A 149 -24.82 20.39 15.56
C THR A 149 -25.44 20.12 16.94
N SER A 150 -24.63 20.12 18.01
CA SER A 150 -25.12 20.20 19.39
C SER A 150 -25.34 21.65 19.85
N ASP A 151 -25.56 22.57 18.90
CA ASP A 151 -26.18 23.86 19.18
C ASP A 151 -27.65 23.67 19.57
N TRP A 152 -27.85 23.16 20.79
CA TRP A 152 -29.14 23.00 21.47
C TRP A 152 -29.82 24.35 21.74
N SER A 153 -29.18 25.48 21.45
CA SER A 153 -29.70 26.83 21.68
C SER A 153 -30.95 27.16 20.85
N VAL A 154 -31.20 26.45 19.74
CA VAL A 154 -32.37 26.68 18.87
C VAL A 154 -33.66 26.09 19.47
N HIS A 155 -33.55 25.05 20.31
CA HIS A 155 -34.73 24.47 20.96
C HIS A 155 -35.16 25.23 22.21
N GLU A 156 -34.22 25.85 22.92
CA GLU A 156 -34.50 26.57 24.18
C GLU A 156 -35.39 27.80 23.93
N ALA A 157 -35.13 28.55 22.85
CA ALA A 157 -35.92 29.72 22.47
C ALA A 157 -37.39 29.40 22.13
N ARG A 158 -37.68 28.20 21.61
CA ARG A 158 -39.07 27.78 21.31
C ARG A 158 -39.82 27.38 22.58
N THR A 159 -39.15 26.78 23.55
CA THR A 159 -39.76 26.42 24.83
C THR A 159 -40.08 27.63 25.70
N GLU A 160 -39.29 28.69 25.64
CA GLU A 160 -39.60 29.94 26.35
C GLU A 160 -40.82 30.66 25.76
N GLU A 161 -40.95 30.69 24.43
CA GLU A 161 -42.09 31.33 23.75
C GLU A 161 -43.42 30.59 24.02
N ILE A 162 -43.40 29.25 24.12
CA ILE A 162 -44.58 28.43 24.46
C ILE A 162 -44.93 28.52 25.95
N SER A 163 -43.95 28.75 26.83
CA SER A 163 -44.18 28.92 28.27
C SER A 163 -44.66 30.33 28.64
N ALA A 164 -44.51 31.31 27.75
CA ALA A 164 -44.90 32.69 27.95
C ALA A 164 -46.29 33.04 27.38
N SER A 165 -46.98 32.08 26.75
CA SER A 165 -48.34 32.20 26.19
C SER A 165 -49.37 31.44 27.02
#